data_AF-A0A975YGM7-F1
#
_entry.id   AF-A0A975YGM7-F1
#
_cell.length_a   1.000
_cell.length_b   1.000
_cell.length_c   1.000
_cell.angle_alpha   90.00
_cell.angle_beta   90.00
_cell.angle_gamma   90.00
#
_symmetry.space_group_name_H-M   'P 1'
#
loop_
_entity.id
_entity.type
_entity.pdbx_description
1 polymer ?
#
loop_
_entity_poly.entity_id
_entity_poly.type
_entity_poly.pdbx_seq_one_letter_code
_entity_poly.pdbx_strand_id
1 'polypeptide(L)'
;MTDAELLTELQRPWRHGEHIDARGIVLNDPLVLDGLEVRGFDLSGAVLNGGLSARGTRFRGLAWLRQATVRGACDFSGARFRTDLRADGLVAGDVLLDGCELQGVLSLAEAKLGSLSLRHALMMANVTLEGARIDGRVDVSDTEFLGGFWTAGARIGALNHLEAEISGRLRLPH
;
A
#
# COMPACT_ATOMS: atom_id res chain seq x y z
N MET A 1 17.64 5.30 14.03
CA MET A 1 17.44 3.93 13.54
C MET A 1 18.08 3.84 12.18
N THR A 2 18.98 2.89 11.98
CA THR A 2 19.59 2.56 10.68
C THR A 2 18.72 1.56 9.91
N ASP A 3 19.00 1.37 8.63
CA ASP A 3 18.32 0.43 7.74
C ASP A 3 18.35 -1.01 8.30
N ALA A 4 19.53 -1.45 8.79
CA ALA A 4 19.71 -2.77 9.38
C ALA A 4 18.99 -2.94 10.72
N GLU A 5 18.95 -1.90 11.56
CA GLU A 5 18.20 -1.90 12.81
C GLU A 5 16.69 -2.01 12.55
N LEU A 6 16.17 -1.25 11.59
CA LEU A 6 14.76 -1.31 11.21
C LEU A 6 14.37 -2.72 10.74
N LEU A 7 15.16 -3.31 9.84
CA LEU A 7 14.89 -4.66 9.32
C LEU A 7 14.94 -5.71 10.43
N THR A 8 15.85 -5.57 11.39
CA THR A 8 15.94 -6.45 12.57
C THR A 8 14.70 -6.31 13.46
N GLU A 9 14.26 -5.09 13.73
CA GLU A 9 13.06 -4.85 14.54
C GLU A 9 11.80 -5.37 13.84
N LEU A 10 11.66 -5.19 12.52
CA LEU A 10 10.50 -5.63 11.74
C LEU A 10 10.26 -7.14 11.78
N GLN A 11 11.33 -7.93 11.89
CA GLN A 11 11.28 -9.40 11.95
C GLN A 11 11.02 -9.95 13.34
N ARG A 12 10.98 -9.10 14.38
CA ARG A 12 10.63 -9.56 15.73
C ARG A 12 9.18 -10.06 15.77
N PRO A 13 8.88 -11.09 16.60
CA PRO A 13 7.54 -11.61 16.73
C PRO A 13 6.52 -10.50 17.02
N TRP A 14 5.44 -10.49 16.24
CA TRP A 14 4.36 -9.53 16.44
C TRP A 14 3.64 -9.76 17.77
N ARG A 15 3.29 -8.66 18.43
CA ARG A 15 2.45 -8.63 19.63
C ARG A 15 1.31 -7.64 19.39
N HIS A 16 0.11 -8.00 19.86
CA HIS A 16 -1.08 -7.19 19.64
C HIS A 16 -0.91 -5.77 20.18
N GLY A 17 -1.26 -4.77 19.37
CA GLY A 17 -1.13 -3.35 19.71
C GLY A 17 0.28 -2.76 19.54
N GLU A 18 1.32 -3.58 19.36
CA GLU A 18 2.68 -3.08 19.20
C GLU A 18 3.00 -2.80 17.72
N HIS A 19 3.72 -1.70 17.50
CA HIS A 19 4.30 -1.33 16.21
C HIS A 19 5.64 -0.64 16.42
N ILE A 20 6.47 -0.63 15.38
CA ILE A 20 7.69 0.16 15.33
C ILE A 20 7.31 1.59 14.93
N ASP A 21 7.70 2.57 15.71
CA ASP A 21 7.64 3.98 15.30
C ASP A 21 8.95 4.35 14.61
N ALA A 22 8.90 4.54 13.29
CA ALA A 22 10.02 5.00 12.48
C ALA A 22 9.57 6.14 11.54
N ARG A 23 8.67 6.99 12.04
CA ARG A 23 8.16 8.15 11.29
C ARG A 23 9.28 9.09 10.87
N GLY A 24 9.20 9.62 9.66
CA GLY A 24 10.18 10.56 9.12
C GLY A 24 11.56 9.98 8.83
N ILE A 25 11.76 8.65 8.96
CA ILE A 25 13.05 8.02 8.68
C ILE A 25 13.44 8.22 7.21
N VAL A 26 14.73 8.39 6.95
CA VAL A 26 15.29 8.43 5.60
C VAL A 26 16.13 7.19 5.41
N LEU A 27 15.74 6.32 4.47
CA LEU A 27 16.50 5.14 4.07
C LEU A 27 17.11 5.39 2.70
N ASN A 28 18.42 5.19 2.58
CA ASN A 28 19.12 5.38 1.32
C ASN A 28 19.10 4.11 0.48
N ASP A 29 19.23 2.96 1.14
CA ASP A 29 19.16 1.66 0.50
C ASP A 29 17.70 1.19 0.37
N PRO A 30 17.41 0.25 -0.55
CA PRO A 30 16.07 -0.32 -0.66
C PRO A 30 15.65 -1.05 0.62
N LEU A 31 14.44 -0.79 1.11
CA LEU A 31 13.84 -1.60 2.17
C LEU A 31 13.23 -2.87 1.57
N VAL A 32 13.90 -4.00 1.77
CA VAL A 32 13.48 -5.31 1.23
C VAL A 32 12.89 -6.17 2.34
N LEU A 33 11.60 -6.47 2.21
CA LEU A 33 10.79 -7.28 3.14
C LEU A 33 10.27 -8.57 2.49
N ASP A 34 10.72 -8.88 1.27
CA ASP A 34 10.20 -9.96 0.43
C ASP A 34 10.12 -11.30 1.18
N GLY A 35 8.94 -11.92 1.13
CA GLY A 35 8.65 -13.22 1.74
C GLY A 35 8.67 -13.25 3.27
N LEU A 36 9.03 -12.13 3.93
CA LEU A 36 9.11 -12.07 5.39
C LEU A 36 7.72 -12.05 6.03
N GLU A 37 7.69 -12.41 7.31
CA GLU A 37 6.60 -12.07 8.19
C GLU A 37 7.05 -10.89 9.06
N VAL A 38 6.30 -9.78 9.02
CA VAL A 38 6.68 -8.54 9.69
C VAL A 38 5.63 -8.09 10.70
N ARG A 39 6.11 -7.51 11.81
CA ARG A 39 5.26 -6.83 12.79
C ARG A 39 4.78 -5.48 12.26
N GLY A 40 3.91 -4.81 13.03
CA GLY A 40 3.41 -3.50 12.64
C GLY A 40 4.50 -2.42 12.65
N PHE A 41 4.37 -1.41 11.79
CA PHE A 41 5.25 -0.25 11.71
C PHE A 41 4.49 1.01 11.28
N ASP A 42 4.97 2.15 11.77
CA ASP A 42 4.62 3.47 11.28
C ASP A 42 5.84 4.11 10.60
N LEU A 43 5.78 4.19 9.27
CA LEU A 43 6.74 4.88 8.41
C LEU A 43 6.12 6.17 7.85
N SER A 44 5.17 6.78 8.55
CA SER A 44 4.56 8.04 8.10
C SER A 44 5.63 9.14 7.96
N GLY A 45 5.61 9.86 6.84
CA GLY A 45 6.59 10.88 6.51
C GLY A 45 7.98 10.35 6.13
N ALA A 46 8.18 9.04 6.05
CA ALA A 46 9.47 8.47 5.69
C ALA A 46 9.87 8.80 4.24
N VAL A 47 11.18 8.84 3.97
CA VAL A 47 11.74 8.96 2.62
C VAL A 47 12.53 7.70 2.30
N LEU A 48 12.01 6.88 1.39
CA LEU A 48 12.62 5.63 0.94
C LEU A 48 13.29 5.87 -0.42
N ASN A 49 14.57 6.26 -0.40
CA ASN A 49 15.30 6.61 -1.62
C ASN A 49 15.51 5.39 -2.52
N GLY A 50 15.87 4.24 -1.93
CA GLY A 50 16.08 2.99 -2.66
C GLY A 50 14.79 2.24 -3.04
N GLY A 51 13.64 2.67 -2.51
CA GLY A 51 12.36 1.99 -2.71
C GLY A 51 11.96 1.07 -1.55
N LEU A 52 10.86 0.36 -1.76
CA LEU A 52 10.26 -0.62 -0.86
C LEU A 52 9.81 -1.83 -1.68
N SER A 53 10.42 -2.98 -1.40
CA SER A 53 9.95 -4.27 -1.91
C SER A 53 9.42 -5.08 -0.74
N ALA A 54 8.17 -5.52 -0.82
CA ALA A 54 7.49 -6.34 0.17
C ALA A 54 6.68 -7.44 -0.52
N ARG A 55 7.30 -8.06 -1.53
CA ARG A 55 6.67 -9.08 -2.35
C ARG A 55 6.40 -10.32 -1.52
N GLY A 56 5.16 -10.80 -1.49
CA GLY A 56 4.78 -11.97 -0.70
C GLY A 56 4.93 -11.80 0.82
N THR A 57 5.15 -10.58 1.31
CA THR A 57 5.32 -10.30 2.74
C THR A 57 4.00 -10.50 3.50
N ARG A 58 4.08 -11.03 4.72
CA ARG A 58 2.93 -11.15 5.65
C ARG A 58 3.00 -10.05 6.70
N PHE A 59 2.11 -9.07 6.60
CA PHE A 59 1.97 -7.98 7.57
C PHE A 59 0.99 -8.40 8.67
N ARG A 60 1.52 -8.63 9.87
CA ARG A 60 0.72 -9.09 11.03
C ARG A 60 0.01 -7.97 11.77
N GLY A 61 0.52 -6.75 11.65
CA GLY A 61 -0.03 -5.57 12.27
C GLY A 61 -0.05 -4.39 11.32
N LEU A 62 -0.22 -3.21 11.92
CA LEU A 62 -0.31 -1.91 11.28
C LEU A 62 0.78 -1.69 10.22
N ALA A 63 0.41 -1.31 8.99
CA ALA A 63 1.35 -0.94 7.93
C ALA A 63 1.04 0.49 7.45
N TRP A 64 1.74 1.47 8.02
CA TRP A 64 1.49 2.89 7.71
C TRP A 64 2.65 3.52 6.95
N LEU A 65 2.30 4.23 5.89
CA LEU A 65 3.17 4.95 4.95
C LEU A 65 2.56 6.33 4.62
N ARG A 66 1.81 6.92 5.57
CA ARG A 66 1.13 8.20 5.33
C ARG A 66 2.14 9.29 5.04
N GLN A 67 1.94 10.05 3.97
CA GLN A 67 2.85 11.13 3.54
C GLN A 67 4.30 10.67 3.31
N ALA A 68 4.54 9.36 3.18
CA ALA A 68 5.86 8.86 2.83
C ALA A 68 6.18 9.22 1.37
N THR A 69 7.47 9.29 1.04
CA THR A 69 7.96 9.43 -0.33
C THR A 69 8.82 8.22 -0.67
N VAL A 70 8.42 7.49 -1.71
CA VAL A 70 9.17 6.33 -2.24
C VAL A 70 9.70 6.70 -3.60
N ARG A 71 11.03 6.83 -3.72
CA ARG A 71 11.69 7.25 -4.98
C ARG A 71 12.06 6.06 -5.86
N GLY A 72 12.35 4.91 -5.26
CA GLY A 72 12.54 3.64 -5.96
C GLY A 72 11.23 2.90 -6.23
N ALA A 73 11.33 1.60 -6.54
CA ALA A 73 10.17 0.75 -6.72
C ALA A 73 9.32 0.67 -5.43
N CYS A 74 8.00 0.57 -5.57
CA CYS A 74 7.06 0.38 -4.46
C CYS A 74 6.20 -0.85 -4.76
N ASP A 75 6.68 -2.03 -4.35
CA ASP A 75 6.12 -3.31 -4.76
C ASP A 75 5.67 -4.13 -3.55
N PHE A 76 4.38 -4.40 -3.49
CA PHE A 76 3.73 -5.25 -2.49
C PHE A 76 3.15 -6.52 -3.11
N SER A 77 3.48 -6.86 -4.35
CA SER A 77 2.81 -7.94 -5.09
C SER A 77 2.80 -9.27 -4.31
N GLY A 78 1.63 -9.89 -4.19
CA GLY A 78 1.40 -11.12 -3.45
C GLY A 78 1.43 -10.96 -1.92
N ALA A 79 1.55 -9.75 -1.39
CA ALA A 79 1.56 -9.51 0.05
C ALA A 79 0.21 -9.81 0.70
N ARG A 80 0.26 -10.15 2.00
CA ARG A 80 -0.91 -10.44 2.81
C ARG A 80 -0.94 -9.52 4.01
N PHE A 81 -2.00 -8.75 4.15
CA PHE A 81 -2.19 -7.80 5.23
C PHE A 81 -3.36 -8.23 6.10
N ARG A 82 -3.06 -8.51 7.37
CA ARG A 82 -4.10 -8.84 8.37
C ARG A 82 -4.91 -7.61 8.80
N THR A 83 -4.34 -6.43 8.64
CA THR A 83 -4.92 -5.14 9.03
C THR A 83 -4.81 -4.14 7.89
N ASP A 84 -5.11 -2.88 8.17
CA ASP A 84 -5.05 -1.80 7.19
C ASP A 84 -3.64 -1.57 6.62
N LEU A 85 -3.60 -1.20 5.33
CA LEU A 85 -2.49 -0.49 4.69
C LEU A 85 -2.91 0.97 4.52
N ARG A 86 -2.29 1.88 5.28
CA ARG A 86 -2.60 3.32 5.24
C ARG A 86 -1.44 4.08 4.63
N ALA A 87 -1.65 4.55 3.40
CA ALA A 87 -0.69 5.27 2.59
C ALA A 87 -1.28 6.62 2.11
N ASP A 88 -2.06 7.27 2.99
CA ASP A 88 -2.68 8.57 2.72
C ASP A 88 -1.60 9.61 2.40
N GLY A 89 -1.69 10.31 1.27
CA GLY A 89 -0.71 11.29 0.83
C GLY A 89 0.64 10.71 0.38
N LEU A 90 0.75 9.39 0.18
CA LEU A 90 1.95 8.74 -0.35
C LEU A 90 2.37 9.38 -1.69
N VAL A 91 3.66 9.62 -1.86
CA VAL A 91 4.26 10.02 -3.13
C VAL A 91 5.14 8.88 -3.63
N ALA A 92 4.81 8.31 -4.78
CA ALA A 92 5.59 7.24 -5.40
C ALA A 92 5.48 7.28 -6.93
N GLY A 93 6.38 6.56 -7.61
CA GLY A 93 6.20 6.21 -9.02
C GLY A 93 5.07 5.19 -9.16
N ASP A 94 5.42 3.98 -9.58
CA ASP A 94 4.45 2.89 -9.67
C ASP A 94 4.28 2.21 -8.31
N VAL A 95 3.02 1.92 -7.95
CA VAL A 95 2.67 1.11 -6.77
C VAL A 95 2.02 -0.19 -7.24
N LEU A 96 2.66 -1.32 -6.92
CA LEU A 96 2.20 -2.65 -7.31
C LEU A 96 1.62 -3.38 -6.11
N LEU A 97 0.35 -3.80 -6.23
CA LEU A 97 -0.40 -4.59 -5.25
C LEU A 97 -1.02 -5.83 -5.93
N ASP A 98 -0.41 -6.30 -7.02
CA ASP A 98 -0.92 -7.43 -7.80
C ASP A 98 -0.96 -8.70 -6.94
N GLY A 99 -2.08 -9.40 -6.94
CA GLY A 99 -2.27 -10.63 -6.15
C GLY A 99 -2.25 -10.42 -4.64
N CYS A 100 -2.38 -9.18 -4.14
CA CYS A 100 -2.44 -8.91 -2.71
C CYS A 100 -3.73 -9.42 -2.07
N GLU A 101 -3.66 -9.85 -0.82
CA GLU A 101 -4.82 -10.10 0.04
C GLU A 101 -4.81 -9.08 1.20
N LEU A 102 -5.82 -8.21 1.26
CA LEU A 102 -5.93 -7.18 2.29
C LEU A 102 -7.23 -7.35 3.07
N GLN A 103 -7.10 -7.73 4.34
CA GLN A 103 -8.23 -7.93 5.26
C GLN A 103 -8.79 -6.59 5.78
N GLY A 104 -7.91 -5.59 5.93
CA GLY A 104 -8.26 -4.25 6.38
C GLY A 104 -8.50 -3.27 5.23
N VAL A 105 -8.52 -1.99 5.56
CA VAL A 105 -8.71 -0.90 4.59
C VAL A 105 -7.43 -0.63 3.81
N LEU A 106 -7.55 -0.46 2.48
CA LEU A 106 -6.53 0.19 1.66
C LEU A 106 -6.84 1.67 1.59
N SER A 107 -5.95 2.51 2.10
CA SER A 107 -6.13 3.96 2.05
C SER A 107 -4.98 4.59 1.26
N LEU A 108 -5.30 5.14 0.10
CA LEU A 108 -4.41 5.94 -0.74
C LEU A 108 -5.02 7.34 -0.95
N ALA A 109 -5.79 7.83 0.02
CA ALA A 109 -6.43 9.14 -0.07
C ALA A 109 -5.35 10.23 -0.26
N GLU A 110 -5.59 11.18 -1.16
CA GLU A 110 -4.66 12.27 -1.50
C GLU A 110 -3.25 11.82 -1.97
N ALA A 111 -3.06 10.53 -2.29
CA ALA A 111 -1.79 10.02 -2.79
C ALA A 111 -1.45 10.58 -4.18
N LYS A 112 -0.15 10.69 -4.49
CA LYS A 112 0.38 11.15 -5.77
C LYS A 112 1.24 10.04 -6.38
N LEU A 113 0.69 9.33 -7.36
CA LEU A 113 1.30 8.14 -7.94
C LEU A 113 1.53 8.31 -9.44
N GLY A 114 2.57 7.65 -9.95
CA GLY A 114 2.75 7.41 -11.37
C GLY A 114 1.68 6.44 -11.90
N SER A 115 1.57 5.26 -11.30
CA SER A 115 0.52 4.29 -11.61
C SER A 115 0.19 3.42 -10.40
N LEU A 116 -0.93 2.70 -10.48
CA LEU A 116 -1.40 1.80 -9.43
C LEU A 116 -1.93 0.50 -10.06
N SER A 117 -1.42 -0.64 -9.61
CA SER A 117 -1.87 -1.95 -10.08
C SER A 117 -2.35 -2.79 -8.89
N LEU A 118 -3.56 -3.34 -8.98
CA LEU A 118 -4.17 -4.24 -8.01
C LEU A 118 -4.69 -5.52 -8.67
N ARG A 119 -4.07 -5.94 -9.78
CA ARG A 119 -4.59 -7.03 -10.61
C ARG A 119 -4.66 -8.32 -9.81
N HIS A 120 -5.74 -9.09 -9.96
CA HIS A 120 -5.94 -10.35 -9.24
C HIS A 120 -5.90 -10.22 -7.70
N ALA A 121 -6.12 -9.02 -7.16
CA ALA A 121 -6.06 -8.80 -5.72
C ALA A 121 -7.43 -9.04 -5.05
N LEU A 122 -7.40 -9.33 -3.75
CA LEU A 122 -8.58 -9.49 -2.90
C LEU A 122 -8.61 -8.38 -1.83
N MET A 123 -9.60 -7.52 -1.92
CA MET A 123 -9.81 -6.36 -1.04
C MET A 123 -11.04 -6.61 -0.18
N MET A 124 -10.82 -7.10 1.05
CA MET A 124 -11.92 -7.57 1.91
C MET A 124 -12.66 -6.43 2.62
N ALA A 125 -12.03 -5.25 2.71
CA ALA A 125 -12.66 -4.03 3.22
C ALA A 125 -12.59 -2.90 2.17
N ASN A 126 -12.81 -1.67 2.61
CA ASN A 126 -12.85 -0.53 1.71
C ASN A 126 -11.48 -0.22 1.11
N VAL A 127 -11.50 0.21 -0.15
CA VAL A 127 -10.39 0.84 -0.84
C VAL A 127 -10.76 2.28 -1.14
N THR A 128 -9.91 3.22 -0.74
CA THR A 128 -10.11 4.65 -1.05
C THR A 128 -8.93 5.23 -1.81
N LEU A 129 -9.27 5.90 -2.91
CA LEU A 129 -8.43 6.76 -3.73
C LEU A 129 -8.94 8.21 -3.67
N GLU A 130 -9.74 8.57 -2.65
CA GLU A 130 -10.35 9.91 -2.58
C GLU A 130 -9.30 11.01 -2.64
N GLY A 131 -9.50 11.98 -3.54
CA GLY A 131 -8.55 13.07 -3.80
C GLY A 131 -7.19 12.66 -4.39
N ALA A 132 -6.95 11.37 -4.64
CA ALA A 132 -5.68 10.89 -5.17
C ALA A 132 -5.42 11.45 -6.59
N ARG A 133 -4.16 11.68 -6.91
CA ARG A 133 -3.70 12.02 -8.25
C ARG A 133 -2.83 10.88 -8.77
N ILE A 134 -3.31 10.19 -9.79
CA ILE A 134 -2.60 9.07 -10.43
C ILE A 134 -2.45 9.45 -11.90
N ASP A 135 -1.24 9.87 -12.28
CA ASP A 135 -0.99 10.45 -13.60
C ASP A 135 -1.15 9.41 -14.72
N GLY A 136 -0.85 8.14 -14.44
CA GLY A 136 -0.96 7.00 -15.35
C GLY A 136 -2.19 6.13 -15.12
N ARG A 137 -2.02 4.82 -15.34
CA ARG A 137 -3.09 3.83 -15.26
C ARG A 137 -3.33 3.41 -13.80
N VAL A 138 -4.60 3.27 -13.44
CA VAL A 138 -5.08 2.41 -12.36
C VAL A 138 -5.59 1.13 -13.00
N ASP A 139 -5.00 -0.01 -12.65
CA ASP A 139 -5.40 -1.33 -13.14
C ASP A 139 -5.95 -2.18 -12.00
N VAL A 140 -7.25 -2.43 -12.04
CA VAL A 140 -7.98 -3.28 -11.10
C VAL A 140 -8.59 -4.48 -11.81
N SER A 141 -7.96 -4.96 -12.89
CA SER A 141 -8.48 -6.13 -13.59
C SER A 141 -8.47 -7.36 -12.69
N ASP A 142 -9.53 -8.16 -12.77
CA ASP A 142 -9.68 -9.38 -11.98
C ASP A 142 -9.58 -9.15 -10.45
N THR A 143 -9.81 -7.93 -9.97
CA THR A 143 -9.78 -7.61 -8.54
C THR A 143 -11.16 -7.85 -7.93
N GLU A 144 -11.20 -8.49 -6.77
CA GLU A 144 -12.42 -8.64 -5.97
C GLU A 144 -12.43 -7.63 -4.81
N PHE A 145 -13.43 -6.75 -4.81
CA PHE A 145 -13.71 -5.81 -3.73
C PHE A 145 -14.95 -6.25 -2.96
N LEU A 146 -14.75 -6.76 -1.75
CA LEU A 146 -15.86 -7.09 -0.84
C LEU A 146 -16.38 -5.84 -0.12
N GLY A 147 -15.51 -4.84 0.05
CA GLY A 147 -15.87 -3.51 0.53
C GLY A 147 -16.22 -2.54 -0.61
N GLY A 148 -16.29 -1.25 -0.26
CA GLY A 148 -16.48 -0.18 -1.23
C GLY A 148 -15.18 0.27 -1.89
N PHE A 149 -15.27 0.73 -3.13
CA PHE A 149 -14.22 1.38 -3.90
C PHE A 149 -14.57 2.86 -4.08
N TRP A 150 -13.82 3.74 -3.42
CA TRP A 150 -14.13 5.17 -3.30
C TRP A 150 -13.10 6.01 -4.05
N THR A 151 -13.52 6.76 -5.07
CA THR A 151 -12.61 7.61 -5.86
C THR A 151 -13.08 9.06 -5.95
N ALA A 152 -13.84 9.54 -4.96
CA ALA A 152 -14.37 10.90 -4.98
C ALA A 152 -13.22 11.92 -5.07
N GLY A 153 -13.27 12.81 -6.05
CA GLY A 153 -12.23 13.81 -6.30
C GLY A 153 -10.89 13.27 -6.81
N ALA A 154 -10.78 11.96 -7.08
CA ALA A 154 -9.58 11.38 -7.65
C ALA A 154 -9.39 11.84 -9.10
N ARG A 155 -8.14 12.13 -9.49
CA ARG A 155 -7.74 12.36 -10.88
C ARG A 155 -6.93 11.16 -11.33
N ILE A 156 -7.45 10.41 -12.30
CA ILE A 156 -6.86 9.17 -12.79
C ILE A 156 -6.67 9.29 -14.30
N GLY A 157 -5.45 9.07 -14.80
CA GLY A 157 -5.13 9.14 -16.22
C GLY A 157 -5.90 8.11 -17.06
N ALA A 158 -5.98 6.87 -16.57
CA ALA A 158 -6.80 5.81 -17.16
C ALA A 158 -7.20 4.77 -16.10
N LEU A 159 -8.41 4.19 -16.21
CA LEU A 159 -8.89 3.14 -15.33
C LEU A 159 -9.20 1.87 -16.13
N ASN A 160 -8.45 0.79 -15.88
CA ASN A 160 -8.80 -0.56 -16.32
C ASN A 160 -9.51 -1.28 -15.16
N HIS A 161 -10.73 -1.74 -15.41
CA HIS A 161 -11.55 -2.46 -14.43
C HIS A 161 -12.17 -3.71 -15.04
N LEU A 162 -11.51 -4.27 -16.07
CA LEU A 162 -11.96 -5.47 -16.75
C LEU A 162 -12.09 -6.62 -15.74
N GLU A 163 -13.28 -7.24 -15.67
CA GLU A 163 -13.55 -8.38 -14.78
C GLU A 163 -13.37 -8.07 -13.28
N ALA A 164 -13.32 -6.78 -12.90
CA ALA A 164 -13.36 -6.39 -11.49
C ALA A 164 -14.75 -6.64 -10.90
N GLU A 165 -14.79 -7.29 -9.74
CA GLU A 165 -16.04 -7.52 -9.00
C GLU A 165 -16.09 -6.61 -7.78
N ILE A 166 -17.16 -5.83 -7.65
CA ILE A 166 -17.37 -4.96 -6.49
C ILE A 166 -18.69 -5.32 -5.84
N SER A 167 -18.61 -6.02 -4.72
CA SER A 167 -19.77 -6.39 -3.91
C SER A 167 -20.28 -5.22 -3.05
N GLY A 168 -19.40 -4.27 -2.74
CA GLY A 168 -19.74 -3.08 -1.97
C GLY A 168 -20.19 -1.90 -2.84
N ARG A 169 -19.94 -0.68 -2.33
CA ARG A 169 -20.30 0.56 -3.05
C ARG A 169 -19.18 0.98 -3.99
N LEU A 170 -19.53 1.28 -5.23
CA LEU A 170 -18.63 1.90 -6.20
C LEU A 170 -18.93 3.41 -6.29
N ARG A 171 -17.90 4.24 -6.16
CA ARG A 171 -17.90 5.63 -6.62
C ARG A 171 -16.80 5.81 -7.64
N LEU A 172 -17.16 6.25 -8.84
CA LEU A 172 -16.24 6.55 -9.94
C LEU A 172 -15.80 8.03 -9.87
N PRO A 173 -14.62 8.38 -10.42
CA PRO A 173 -14.18 9.77 -10.45
C PRO A 173 -15.08 10.57 -11.41
N HIS A 174 -15.35 11.83 -11.04
CA HIS A 174 -16.13 12.80 -11.84
C HIS A 174 -15.20 13.78 -12.55
#